data_AF-A0A1C0ZXC1-F1
#
_entry.id   AF-A0A1C0ZXC1-F1
#
_cell.length_a   1.000
_cell.length_b   1.000
_cell.length_c   1.000
_cell.angle_alpha   90.00
_cell.angle_beta   90.00
_cell.angle_gamma   90.00
#
_symmetry.space_group_name_H-M   'P 1'
#
loop_
_entity.id
_entity.type
_entity.pdbx_description
1 polymer ?
#
loop_
_entity_poly.entity_id
_entity_poly.type
_entity_poly.pdbx_seq_one_letter_code
_entity_poly.pdbx_strand_id
1 'polypeptide(L)'
;MLVGTRLLSEQLVKARFPHLRYIRIHTSVKYRATIYAWTGDLQLSKQDQQQVEKYANAYLYPYVAFNVKAYNAVRADKVPLLQEVPADIVQTALRSNLNQYGILAAINRQFPYGRLHFKHYDVINSIIHFDFDALERMDEQEKGKMMRYLREMIPLGCFCEVQFLEDDL
;
A
#
# COMPACT_ATOMS: atom_id res chain seq x y z
N MET A 1 -4.85 13.18 -8.53
CA MET A 1 -5.55 12.20 -7.68
C MET A 1 -4.81 12.15 -6.35
N LEU A 2 -5.46 12.47 -5.23
CA LEU A 2 -4.86 12.34 -3.89
C LEU A 2 -4.81 10.84 -3.56
N VAL A 3 -3.63 10.29 -3.32
CA VAL A 3 -3.45 8.85 -3.11
C VAL A 3 -3.57 8.52 -1.61
N GLY A 4 -4.54 7.68 -1.24
CA GLY A 4 -4.62 7.10 0.09
C GLY A 4 -3.79 5.82 0.17
N THR A 5 -2.50 5.94 0.49
CA THR A 5 -1.61 4.77 0.67
C THR A 5 -1.94 4.01 1.96
N ARG A 6 -1.41 2.79 2.06
CA ARG A 6 -1.43 2.00 3.30
C ARG A 6 -0.84 2.79 4.47
N LEU A 7 0.40 3.26 4.32
CA LEU A 7 1.15 3.91 5.41
C LEU A 7 0.48 5.20 5.87
N LEU A 8 0.00 6.02 4.93
CA LEU A 8 -0.72 7.25 5.27
C LEU A 8 -2.01 6.93 6.03
N SER A 9 -2.79 5.96 5.53
CA SER A 9 -4.06 5.58 6.16
C SER A 9 -3.83 4.98 7.56
N GLU A 10 -2.79 4.18 7.75
CA GLU A 10 -2.40 3.68 9.07
C GLU A 10 -2.02 4.81 10.03
N GLN A 11 -1.27 5.80 9.56
CA GLN A 11 -0.91 6.98 10.36
C GLN A 11 -2.16 7.79 10.76
N LEU A 12 -3.10 7.99 9.84
CA LEU A 12 -4.35 8.71 10.11
C LEU A 12 -5.21 7.98 11.15
N VAL A 13 -5.35 6.66 11.04
CA VAL A 13 -6.08 5.85 12.04
C VAL A 13 -5.37 5.91 13.39
N LYS A 14 -4.04 5.76 13.44
CA LYS A 14 -3.25 5.88 14.68
C LYS A 14 -3.42 7.25 15.35
N ALA A 15 -3.40 8.32 14.56
CA ALA A 15 -3.58 9.68 15.07
C ALA A 15 -4.99 9.88 15.64
N ARG A 16 -6.02 9.28 15.03
CA ARG A 16 -7.41 9.39 15.47
C ARG A 16 -7.73 8.51 16.69
N PHE A 17 -7.14 7.32 16.76
CA PHE A 17 -7.41 6.30 17.79
C PHE A 17 -6.09 5.89 18.49
N PRO A 18 -5.49 6.78 19.30
CA PRO A 18 -4.15 6.58 19.86
C PRO A 18 -4.03 5.41 20.84
N HIS A 19 -5.14 4.90 21.36
CA HIS A 19 -5.17 3.69 22.20
C HIS A 19 -4.98 2.39 21.40
N LEU A 20 -5.21 2.41 20.08
CA LEU A 20 -4.91 1.31 19.18
C LEU A 20 -3.42 1.34 18.81
N ARG A 21 -2.66 0.40 19.39
CA ARG A 21 -1.20 0.33 19.27
C ARG A 21 -0.76 -0.40 18.01
N TYR A 22 -1.43 -1.51 17.71
CA TYR A 22 -1.13 -2.33 16.54
C TYR A 22 -2.14 -2.02 15.46
N ILE A 23 -1.71 -1.41 14.36
CA ILE A 23 -2.56 -1.10 13.22
C ILE A 23 -1.83 -1.55 11.95
N ARG A 24 -2.53 -2.30 11.11
CA ARG A 24 -2.11 -2.69 9.77
C ARG A 24 -3.31 -2.55 8.83
N ILE A 25 -3.11 -2.02 7.63
CA ILE A 25 -4.13 -1.97 6.59
C ILE A 25 -3.66 -2.82 5.42
N HIS A 26 -4.57 -3.58 4.82
CA HIS A 26 -4.24 -4.40 3.65
C HIS A 26 -5.38 -4.48 2.65
N THR A 27 -5.05 -4.33 1.38
CA THR A 27 -5.94 -4.59 0.25
C THR A 27 -5.81 -6.05 -0.17
N SER A 28 -6.85 -6.83 0.12
CA SER A 28 -6.97 -8.23 -0.31
C SER A 28 -7.92 -8.41 -1.49
N VAL A 29 -8.79 -7.43 -1.72
CA VAL A 29 -9.80 -7.44 -2.79
C VAL A 29 -9.87 -6.05 -3.41
N LYS A 30 -10.12 -5.98 -4.72
CA LYS A 30 -10.30 -4.72 -5.43
C LYS A 30 -11.34 -3.82 -4.74
N TYR A 31 -11.03 -2.53 -4.63
CA TYR A 31 -11.89 -1.53 -3.98
C TYR A 31 -12.19 -1.78 -2.50
N ARG A 32 -11.46 -2.68 -1.83
CA ARG A 32 -11.65 -3.00 -0.42
C ARG A 32 -10.32 -3.04 0.31
N ALA A 33 -10.34 -2.64 1.58
CA ALA A 33 -9.20 -2.77 2.47
C ALA A 33 -9.66 -3.19 3.87
N THR A 34 -8.87 -4.05 4.51
CA THR A 34 -9.08 -4.45 5.90
C THR A 34 -8.11 -3.75 6.81
N ILE A 35 -8.64 -3.13 7.85
CA ILE A 35 -7.89 -2.56 8.97
C ILE A 35 -7.84 -3.61 10.07
N TYR A 36 -6.63 -4.04 10.38
CA TYR A 36 -6.32 -4.94 11.48
C TYR A 36 -5.86 -4.09 12.65
N ALA A 37 -6.56 -4.17 13.78
CA ALA A 37 -6.29 -3.31 14.92
C ALA A 37 -6.29 -4.05 16.26
N TRP A 38 -5.42 -3.61 17.18
CA TRP A 38 -5.43 -3.98 18.60
C TRP A 38 -4.96 -2.84 19.50
N THR A 39 -5.47 -2.82 20.72
CA THR A 39 -4.91 -2.06 21.85
C THR A 39 -3.57 -2.65 22.30
N GLY A 40 -2.93 -2.02 23.29
CA GLY A 40 -1.74 -2.57 23.95
C GLY A 40 -1.99 -3.95 24.57
N ASP A 41 -3.21 -4.21 25.01
CA ASP A 41 -3.63 -5.46 25.65
C ASP A 41 -4.06 -6.55 24.65
N LEU A 42 -3.75 -6.36 23.36
CA LEU A 42 -4.06 -7.31 22.27
C LEU A 42 -5.57 -7.57 22.10
N GLN A 43 -6.38 -6.54 22.33
CA GLN A 43 -7.84 -6.61 22.20
C GLN A 43 -8.35 -5.64 21.14
N LEU A 44 -9.48 -5.99 20.53
CA LEU A 44 -10.30 -5.09 19.73
C LEU A 44 -11.72 -5.15 20.26
N SER A 45 -12.17 -4.08 20.93
CA SER A 45 -13.54 -4.00 21.41
C SER A 45 -14.51 -3.85 20.23
N LYS A 46 -15.76 -4.31 20.38
CA LYS A 46 -16.81 -4.10 19.36
C LYS A 46 -17.04 -2.62 19.08
N GLN A 47 -16.93 -1.77 20.11
CA GLN A 47 -17.07 -0.33 19.99
C GLN A 47 -15.94 0.26 19.12
N ASP A 48 -14.69 -0.10 19.40
CA ASP A 48 -13.54 0.36 18.59
C ASP A 48 -13.66 -0.12 17.15
N GLN A 49 -14.03 -1.39 16.94
CA GLN A 49 -14.24 -1.93 15.59
C GLN A 49 -15.22 -1.06 14.78
N GLN A 50 -16.39 -0.75 15.36
CA GLN A 50 -17.41 0.07 14.71
C GLN A 50 -16.97 1.53 14.51
N GLN A 51 -16.29 2.12 15.49
CA GLN A 51 -15.82 3.51 15.40
C GLN A 51 -14.73 3.68 14.35
N VAL A 52 -13.77 2.75 14.30
CA VAL A 52 -12.70 2.74 13.29
C VAL A 52 -13.29 2.52 11.91
N GLU A 53 -14.23 1.58 11.75
CA GLU A 53 -14.87 1.30 10.47
C GLU A 53 -15.65 2.51 9.95
N LYS A 54 -16.43 3.16 10.82
CA LYS A 54 -17.18 4.38 10.48
C LYS A 54 -16.24 5.52 10.09
N TYR A 55 -15.18 5.74 10.86
CA TYR A 55 -14.19 6.77 10.55
C TYR A 55 -13.51 6.48 9.21
N ALA A 56 -13.08 5.24 8.99
CA ALA A 56 -12.36 4.82 7.79
C ALA A 56 -13.18 5.09 6.52
N ASN A 57 -14.42 4.63 6.49
CA ASN A 57 -15.31 4.81 5.34
C ASN A 57 -15.76 6.27 5.13
N ALA A 58 -15.68 7.14 6.14
CA ALA A 58 -16.07 8.54 6.04
C ALA A 58 -14.92 9.48 5.67
N TYR A 59 -13.68 9.16 6.08
CA TYR A 59 -12.57 10.13 6.04
C TYR A 59 -11.29 9.61 5.36
N LEU A 60 -11.16 8.30 5.11
CA LEU A 60 -10.03 7.78 4.35
C LEU A 60 -10.35 7.82 2.84
N TYR A 61 -9.61 7.04 2.05
CA TYR A 61 -9.70 7.09 0.59
C TYR A 61 -11.11 6.74 0.10
N PRO A 62 -11.80 7.65 -0.62
CA PRO A 62 -13.24 7.53 -0.87
C PRO A 62 -13.63 6.39 -1.84
N TYR A 63 -12.66 5.84 -2.58
CA TYR A 63 -12.89 4.77 -3.55
C TYR A 63 -12.67 3.37 -2.95
N VAL A 64 -12.57 3.26 -1.62
CA VAL A 64 -12.32 2.01 -0.91
C VAL A 64 -13.36 1.81 0.18
N ALA A 65 -13.97 0.64 0.19
CA ALA A 65 -14.76 0.18 1.32
C ALA A 65 -13.84 -0.48 2.36
N PHE A 66 -13.87 0.04 3.58
CA PHE A 66 -13.08 -0.46 4.69
C PHE A 66 -13.89 -1.39 5.59
N ASN A 67 -13.27 -2.48 6.03
CA ASN A 67 -13.75 -3.26 7.17
C ASN A 67 -12.66 -3.35 8.25
N VAL A 68 -13.05 -3.74 9.46
CA VAL A 68 -12.13 -3.80 10.60
C VAL A 68 -12.17 -5.18 11.23
N LYS A 69 -10.99 -5.75 11.49
CA LYS A 69 -10.78 -7.03 12.16
C LYS A 69 -9.76 -6.90 13.30
N ALA A 70 -9.80 -7.83 14.24
CA ALA A 70 -8.77 -7.96 15.26
C ALA A 70 -7.40 -8.26 14.63
N TYR A 71 -6.31 -7.78 15.24
CA TYR A 71 -4.98 -7.87 14.63
C TYR A 71 -4.48 -9.31 14.43
N ASN A 72 -4.89 -10.28 15.25
CA ASN A 72 -4.57 -11.69 15.02
C ASN A 72 -5.04 -12.26 13.67
N ALA A 73 -6.07 -11.66 13.05
CA ALA A 73 -6.58 -12.12 11.76
C ALA A 73 -5.57 -11.95 10.62
N VAL A 74 -4.51 -11.14 10.78
CA VAL A 74 -3.46 -10.94 9.78
C VAL A 74 -2.85 -12.26 9.28
N ARG A 75 -2.72 -13.26 10.15
CA ARG A 75 -2.17 -14.58 9.78
C ARG A 75 -3.15 -15.39 8.94
N ALA A 76 -4.41 -15.45 9.37
CA ALA A 76 -5.46 -16.19 8.67
C ALA A 76 -5.73 -15.57 7.29
N ASP A 77 -5.71 -14.24 7.21
CA ASP A 77 -5.91 -13.49 5.97
C ASP A 77 -4.63 -13.37 5.12
N LYS A 78 -3.54 -14.05 5.51
CA LYS A 78 -2.25 -14.09 4.80
C LYS A 78 -1.68 -12.70 4.48
N VAL A 79 -1.88 -11.74 5.38
CA VAL A 79 -1.32 -10.39 5.23
C VAL A 79 0.20 -10.49 5.28
N PRO A 80 0.93 -9.93 4.30
CA PRO A 80 2.38 -9.96 4.30
C PRO A 80 2.95 -9.32 5.58
N LEU A 81 3.98 -9.97 6.12
CA LEU A 81 4.71 -9.45 7.28
C LEU A 81 5.32 -8.08 6.96
N LEU A 82 5.44 -7.24 7.99
CA LEU A 82 6.18 -5.99 7.90
C LEU A 82 7.62 -6.30 7.51
N GLN A 83 8.05 -5.74 6.39
CA GLN A 83 9.41 -5.86 5.89
C GLN A 83 10.05 -4.50 5.89
N GLU A 84 11.38 -4.48 5.92
CA GLU A 84 12.13 -3.24 5.86
C GLU A 84 11.94 -2.56 4.50
N VAL A 85 11.61 -1.27 4.55
CA VAL A 85 11.36 -0.42 3.38
C VAL A 85 12.22 0.84 3.56
N PRO A 86 12.93 1.29 2.51
CA PRO A 86 13.77 2.48 2.59
C PRO A 86 13.01 3.70 3.10
N ALA A 87 13.68 4.53 3.89
CA ALA A 87 13.08 5.69 4.53
C ALA A 87 12.43 6.67 3.53
N ASP A 88 13.00 6.83 2.34
CA ASP A 88 12.46 7.71 1.31
C ASP A 88 11.19 7.14 0.65
N ILE A 89 11.06 5.81 0.54
CA ILE A 89 9.81 5.15 0.12
C ILE A 89 8.74 5.37 1.18
N VAL A 90 9.07 5.18 2.47
CA VAL A 90 8.15 5.45 3.59
C VAL A 90 7.70 6.92 3.57
N GLN A 91 8.63 7.86 3.48
CA GLN A 91 8.32 9.28 3.43
C GLN A 91 7.47 9.64 2.22
N THR A 92 7.71 9.02 1.06
CA THR A 92 6.91 9.25 -0.14
C THR A 92 5.49 8.73 0.07
N ALA A 93 5.33 7.52 0.61
CA ALA A 93 4.02 6.92 0.91
C ALA A 93 3.19 7.75 1.91
N LEU A 94 3.83 8.48 2.83
CA LEU A 94 3.16 9.32 3.82
C LEU A 94 2.70 10.68 3.29
N ARG A 95 3.03 11.05 2.04
CA ARG A 95 2.61 12.33 1.46
C ARG A 95 1.13 12.30 1.10
N SER A 96 0.34 13.22 1.65
CA SER A 96 -1.08 13.37 1.32
C SER A 96 -1.33 13.73 -0.14
N ASN A 97 -0.38 14.41 -0.79
CA ASN A 97 -0.44 14.81 -2.19
C ASN A 97 0.33 13.89 -3.14
N LEU A 98 0.64 12.66 -2.72
CA LEU A 98 1.26 11.67 -3.60
C LEU A 98 0.40 11.45 -4.84
N ASN A 99 1.05 11.43 -5.99
CA ASN A 99 0.46 11.17 -7.30
C ASN A 99 1.37 10.24 -8.11
N GLN A 100 0.95 9.89 -9.33
CA GLN A 100 1.71 8.97 -10.19
C GLN A 100 3.17 9.39 -10.38
N TYR A 101 3.45 10.67 -10.62
CA TYR A 101 4.82 11.17 -10.83
C TYR A 101 5.68 11.01 -9.58
N GLY A 102 5.10 11.22 -8.39
CA GLY A 102 5.78 10.98 -7.13
C GLY A 102 6.15 9.50 -6.91
N ILE A 103 5.26 8.57 -7.28
CA ILE A 103 5.52 7.13 -7.22
C ILE A 103 6.65 6.76 -8.18
N LEU A 104 6.56 7.17 -9.45
CA LEU A 104 7.59 6.89 -10.46
C LEU A 104 8.95 7.47 -10.04
N ALA A 105 8.98 8.72 -9.57
CA ALA A 105 10.21 9.36 -9.13
C ALA A 105 10.83 8.68 -7.89
N ALA A 106 10.04 8.07 -7.02
CA ALA A 106 10.56 7.32 -5.88
C ALA A 106 11.15 5.97 -6.30
N ILE A 107 10.47 5.21 -7.14
CA ILE A 107 11.01 3.95 -7.65
C ILE A 107 12.25 4.19 -8.51
N ASN A 108 12.24 5.17 -9.42
CA ASN A 108 13.38 5.48 -10.29
C ASN A 108 14.62 5.99 -9.54
N ARG A 109 14.48 6.43 -8.29
CA ARG A 109 15.62 6.73 -7.41
C ARG A 109 16.20 5.47 -6.76
N GLN A 110 15.35 4.48 -6.44
CA GLN A 110 15.77 3.21 -5.85
C GLN A 110 16.36 2.23 -6.88
N PHE A 111 15.93 2.34 -8.14
CA PHE A 111 16.36 1.48 -9.24
C PHE A 111 16.95 2.35 -10.37
N PRO A 112 18.18 2.87 -10.21
CA PRO A 112 18.77 3.83 -11.14
C PRO A 112 19.22 3.21 -12.48
N TYR A 113 19.28 1.89 -12.57
CA TYR A 113 19.64 1.11 -13.76
C TYR A 113 18.43 0.84 -14.68
N GLY A 114 17.34 1.58 -14.52
CA GLY A 114 16.19 1.49 -15.39
C GLY A 114 15.20 2.61 -15.15
N ARG A 115 14.07 2.54 -15.84
CA ARG A 115 12.99 3.52 -15.74
C ARG A 115 11.64 2.82 -15.64
N LEU A 116 10.95 3.10 -14.54
CA LEU A 116 9.55 2.79 -14.37
C LEU A 116 8.69 3.84 -15.07
N HIS A 117 7.76 3.37 -15.87
CA HIS A 117 6.76 4.14 -16.58
C HIS A 117 5.36 3.68 -16.19
N PHE A 118 4.43 4.62 -16.09
CA PHE A 118 3.02 4.28 -15.98
C PHE A 118 2.49 3.92 -17.38
N LYS A 119 1.88 2.74 -17.50
CA LYS A 119 1.29 2.27 -18.75
C LYS A 119 -0.18 2.66 -18.83
N HIS A 120 -0.98 2.08 -17.94
CA HIS A 120 -2.41 2.39 -17.81
C HIS A 120 -2.95 1.87 -16.46
N TYR A 121 -4.20 2.24 -16.15
CA TYR A 121 -4.94 1.72 -15.00
C TYR A 121 -6.14 0.90 -15.50
N ASP A 122 -6.17 -0.39 -15.18
CA ASP A 122 -7.33 -1.24 -15.38
C ASP A 122 -8.35 -0.97 -14.26
N VAL A 123 -9.37 -0.18 -14.59
CA VAL A 123 -10.46 0.18 -13.67
C VAL A 123 -11.36 -1.02 -13.36
N ILE A 124 -11.45 -2.04 -14.21
CA ILE A 124 -12.33 -3.19 -13.93
C ILE A 124 -11.70 -4.08 -12.85
N ASN A 125 -10.38 -4.25 -12.92
CA ASN A 125 -9.64 -5.12 -12.01
C ASN A 125 -8.93 -4.37 -10.88
N SER A 126 -8.92 -3.03 -10.93
CA SER A 126 -8.20 -2.17 -10.00
C SER A 126 -6.70 -2.47 -10.00
N ILE A 127 -6.12 -2.66 -11.18
CA ILE A 127 -4.70 -2.96 -11.37
C ILE A 127 -4.02 -1.77 -12.04
N ILE A 128 -2.95 -1.27 -11.41
CA ILE A 128 -2.08 -0.26 -11.99
C ILE A 128 -0.96 -0.99 -12.74
N HIS A 129 -0.92 -0.82 -14.05
CA HIS A 129 0.11 -1.41 -14.89
C HIS A 129 1.26 -0.43 -15.08
N PHE A 130 2.45 -0.90 -14.78
CA PHE A 130 3.70 -0.21 -15.05
C PHE A 130 4.55 -1.03 -16.02
N ASP A 131 5.37 -0.34 -16.80
CA ASP A 131 6.46 -0.95 -17.54
C ASP A 131 7.77 -0.51 -16.88
N PHE A 132 8.72 -1.42 -16.70
CA PHE A 132 10.07 -1.11 -16.24
C PHE A 132 11.05 -1.46 -17.36
N ASP A 133 11.63 -0.41 -17.93
CA ASP A 133 12.67 -0.48 -18.95
C ASP A 133 14.02 -0.58 -18.25
N ALA A 134 14.61 -1.78 -18.24
CA ALA A 134 15.82 -2.08 -17.48
C ALA A 134 17.04 -2.06 -18.42
N LEU A 135 18.10 -1.36 -18.02
CA LEU A 135 19.38 -1.39 -18.74
C LEU A 135 20.11 -2.73 -18.54
N GLU A 136 19.78 -3.44 -17.46
CA GLU A 136 20.37 -4.73 -17.10
C GLU A 136 19.26 -5.66 -16.60
N ARG A 137 19.48 -6.97 -16.78
CA ARG A 137 18.52 -7.99 -16.34
C ARG A 137 18.38 -7.97 -14.82
N MET A 138 17.17 -7.68 -14.35
CA MET A 138 16.85 -7.73 -12.93
C MET A 138 16.62 -9.16 -12.45
N ASP A 139 17.23 -9.48 -11.31
CA ASP A 139 16.95 -10.75 -10.64
C ASP A 139 15.58 -10.74 -9.94
N GLU A 140 15.10 -11.91 -9.54
CA GLU A 140 13.78 -12.05 -8.88
C GLU A 140 13.74 -11.37 -7.50
N GLN A 141 14.89 -11.20 -6.84
CA GLN A 141 14.97 -10.51 -5.56
C GLN A 141 14.76 -8.99 -5.75
N GLU A 142 15.32 -8.40 -6.81
CA GLU A 142 15.17 -7.01 -7.19
C GLU A 142 13.75 -6.69 -7.67
N LYS A 143 13.19 -7.56 -8.52
CA LYS A 143 11.77 -7.49 -8.91
C LYS A 143 10.87 -7.54 -7.67
N GLY A 144 11.14 -8.47 -6.75
CA GLY A 144 10.44 -8.56 -5.46
C GLY A 144 10.57 -7.31 -4.59
N LYS A 145 11.78 -6.70 -4.53
CA LYS A 145 12.02 -5.42 -3.83
C LYS A 145 11.18 -4.30 -4.44
N MET A 146 11.17 -4.16 -5.77
CA MET A 146 10.40 -3.12 -6.46
C MET A 146 8.91 -3.25 -6.20
N MET A 147 8.36 -4.46 -6.35
CA MET A 147 6.96 -4.75 -6.08
C MET A 147 6.58 -4.42 -4.63
N ARG A 148 7.47 -4.71 -3.68
CA ARG A 148 7.26 -4.35 -2.27
C ARG A 148 7.22 -2.84 -2.07
N TYR A 149 8.12 -2.07 -2.69
CA TYR A 149 8.12 -0.61 -2.56
C TYR A 149 6.89 0.02 -3.22
N LEU A 150 6.48 -0.48 -4.39
CA LEU A 150 5.25 -0.05 -5.05
C LEU A 150 4.02 -0.28 -4.17
N ARG A 151 3.89 -1.45 -3.54
CA ARG A 151 2.76 -1.77 -2.64
C ARG A 151 2.59 -0.80 -1.47
N GLU A 152 3.66 -0.11 -1.07
CA GLU A 152 3.61 0.90 -0.02
C GLU A 152 3.12 2.27 -0.53
N MET A 153 3.27 2.54 -1.83
CA MET A 153 3.03 3.85 -2.43
C MET A 153 1.79 3.89 -3.35
N ILE A 154 1.28 2.76 -3.80
CA ILE A 154 0.03 2.71 -4.58
C ILE A 154 -1.20 3.01 -3.70
N PRO A 155 -2.30 3.50 -4.28
CA PRO A 155 -3.55 3.67 -3.56
C PRO A 155 -4.06 2.35 -2.96
N LEU A 156 -4.63 2.43 -1.76
CA LEU A 156 -5.42 1.33 -1.21
C LEU A 156 -6.58 0.99 -2.15
N GLY A 157 -6.96 -0.28 -2.14
CA GLY A 157 -7.99 -0.84 -3.01
C GLY A 157 -7.47 -1.25 -4.39
N CYS A 158 -6.25 -0.84 -4.74
CA CYS A 158 -5.59 -1.20 -5.99
C CYS A 158 -4.51 -2.26 -5.78
N PHE A 159 -4.23 -2.98 -6.86
CA PHE A 159 -3.03 -3.80 -7.05
C PHE A 159 -2.12 -3.11 -8.06
N CYS A 160 -0.92 -3.66 -8.23
CA CYS A 160 -0.03 -3.25 -9.31
C CYS A 160 0.66 -4.45 -9.93
N GLU A 161 1.00 -4.29 -11.20
CA GLU A 161 1.80 -5.20 -11.98
C GLU A 161 2.89 -4.39 -12.68
N VAL A 162 4.07 -4.98 -12.78
CA VAL A 162 5.21 -4.40 -13.51
C VAL A 162 5.59 -5.37 -14.60
N GLN A 163 5.50 -4.94 -15.84
CA GLN A 163 6.08 -5.63 -16.98
C GLN A 163 7.55 -5.20 -17.09
N PHE A 164 8.46 -6.14 -16.92
CA PHE A 164 9.89 -5.90 -17.12
C PHE A 164 10.19 -6.10 -18.60
N LEU A 165 10.62 -5.03 -19.26
CA LEU A 165 11.05 -5.06 -20.65
C LEU A 165 12.54 -5.40 -20.62
N GLU A 166 12.90 -6.58 -21.14
CA GLU A 166 14.29 -6.95 -21.38
C GLU A 166 14.58 -6.57 -22.84
N ASP A 167 15.67 -5.85 -23.10
CA ASP A 167 16.17 -5.69 -24.47
C ASP A 167 16.64 -7.07 -24.95
N ASP A 168 16.00 -7.59 -26.01
CA ASP A 168 16.50 -8.72 -26.79
C ASP A 168 17.80 -8.26 -27.48
N LEU A 169 18.94 -8.37 -26.79
CA LEU A 169 20.28 -8.23 -27.35
C LEU A 169 20.81 -9.55 -27.92
#